data_AF-A0A2W6E1K1-F1
#
_entry.id   AF-A0A2W6E1K1-F1
#
_cell.length_a   1.000
_cell.length_b   1.000
_cell.length_c   1.000
_cell.angle_alpha   90.00
_cell.angle_beta   90.00
_cell.angle_gamma   90.00
#
_symmetry.space_group_name_H-M   'P 1'
#
loop_
_entity.id
_entity.type
_entity.pdbx_description
1 polymer ?
#
loop_
_entity_poly.entity_id
_entity_poly.type
_entity_poly.pdbx_seq_one_letter_code
_entity_poly.pdbx_strand_id
1 'polypeptide(L)'
;MVSSPPKLIPQVDVRRAGDCEHTELEWLSSRHSFSFGRHFDPANTHFGLLLVSNDDVVKPGMGFETHPHRDMEIVTWVLDGSLVHEDSKGNLGVIYPGLAQRMSAGTGIRHSEKNDSWRLDGEPRDQDAHFVQMWIPADTRSAAPSYQQLDINSELGPVDAGSGELVVVASGMDAHHDRSAIFIGHRHAALHAARLQPDASVDVPAAAFVHLYVARGAVDLEDTGLLDE
;
A
#
# COMPACT_ATOMS: atom_id res chain seq x y z
N MET A 1 22.94 30.79 -22.84
CA MET A 1 23.24 30.12 -21.55
C MET A 1 21.93 29.61 -21.00
N VAL A 2 21.69 28.30 -21.08
CA VAL A 2 20.53 27.68 -20.43
C VAL A 2 20.92 27.53 -18.96
N SER A 3 20.25 28.25 -18.06
CA SER A 3 20.48 28.08 -16.62
C SER A 3 20.10 26.65 -16.25
N SER A 4 21.01 25.91 -15.62
CA SER A 4 20.67 24.62 -15.04
C SER A 4 19.46 24.79 -14.12
N PRO A 5 18.46 23.89 -14.19
CA PRO A 5 17.34 23.95 -13.27
C PRO A 5 17.85 23.92 -11.82
N PRO A 6 17.18 24.62 -10.89
CA PRO A 6 17.59 24.64 -9.50
C PRO A 6 17.65 23.21 -8.96
N LYS A 7 18.74 22.87 -8.28
CA LYS A 7 18.88 21.59 -7.59
C LYS A 7 17.85 21.57 -6.46
N LEU A 8 16.83 20.72 -6.57
CA LEU A 8 15.87 20.49 -5.50
C LEU A 8 16.62 19.81 -4.35
N ILE A 9 16.53 20.39 -3.15
CA ILE A 9 17.01 19.76 -1.93
C ILE A 9 15.77 19.11 -1.30
N PRO A 10 15.69 17.77 -1.22
CA PRO A 10 14.54 17.11 -0.62
C PRO A 10 14.45 17.51 0.86
N GLN A 11 13.25 17.87 1.30
CA GLN A 11 12.94 17.99 2.72
C GLN A 11 12.37 16.63 3.16
N VAL A 12 13.07 15.96 4.07
CA VAL A 12 12.66 14.64 4.58
C VAL A 12 12.01 14.83 5.96
N ASP A 13 10.81 14.27 6.12
CA ASP A 13 10.11 14.15 7.40
C ASP A 13 10.05 12.65 7.76
N VAL A 14 10.60 12.27 8.91
CA VAL A 14 10.65 10.88 9.37
C VAL A 14 9.56 10.68 10.42
N ARG A 15 8.60 9.80 10.11
CA ARG A 15 7.54 9.37 11.04
C ARG A 15 7.81 7.93 11.47
N ARG A 16 8.22 7.74 12.73
CA ARG A 16 8.43 6.41 13.30
C ARG A 16 7.08 5.77 13.63
N ALA A 17 6.97 4.45 13.51
CA ALA A 17 5.72 3.74 13.80
C ALA A 17 5.17 4.03 15.21
N GLY A 18 6.03 4.24 16.20
CA GLY A 18 5.67 4.59 17.57
C GLY A 18 5.07 6.00 17.74
N ASP A 19 5.29 6.90 16.78
CA ASP A 19 4.76 8.27 16.78
C ASP A 19 3.44 8.39 16.00
N CYS A 20 3.08 7.35 15.24
CA CYS A 20 1.82 7.29 14.50
C CYS A 20 0.64 7.06 15.45
N GLU A 21 -0.49 7.64 15.10
CA GLU A 21 -1.74 7.44 15.82
C GLU A 21 -2.18 5.98 15.73
N HIS A 22 -2.65 5.45 16.84
CA HIS A 22 -2.86 4.01 17.00
C HIS A 22 -4.29 3.72 17.45
N THR A 23 -5.02 2.99 16.63
CA THR A 23 -6.31 2.40 16.99
C THR A 23 -6.10 0.96 17.40
N GLU A 24 -6.46 0.63 18.64
CA GLU A 24 -6.42 -0.73 19.18
C GLU A 24 -7.84 -1.21 19.54
N LEU A 25 -8.24 -2.34 18.97
CA LEU A 25 -9.50 -3.06 19.23
C LEU A 25 -9.16 -4.53 19.55
N GLU A 26 -10.13 -5.29 20.08
CA GLU A 26 -9.92 -6.73 20.39
C GLU A 26 -9.40 -7.56 19.20
N TRP A 27 -9.70 -7.15 17.96
CA TRP A 27 -9.36 -7.86 16.73
C TRP A 27 -8.42 -7.10 15.78
N LEU A 28 -8.14 -5.82 16.04
CA LEU A 28 -7.42 -4.92 15.13
C LEU A 28 -6.41 -4.09 15.90
N SER A 29 -5.17 -4.09 15.42
CA SER A 29 -4.16 -3.08 15.73
C SER A 29 -3.89 -2.29 14.45
N SER A 30 -4.10 -0.97 14.46
CA SER A 30 -4.01 -0.14 13.24
C SER A 30 -3.24 1.15 13.52
N ARG A 31 -2.10 1.33 12.87
CA ARG A 31 -1.29 2.56 12.93
C ARG A 31 -1.57 3.42 11.70
N HIS A 32 -1.84 4.70 11.92
CA HIS A 32 -2.24 5.63 10.88
C HIS A 32 -1.14 6.66 10.61
N SER A 33 -0.63 6.70 9.38
CA SER A 33 0.33 7.74 8.97
C SER A 33 -0.33 9.13 8.84
N PHE A 34 -1.65 9.15 8.57
CA PHE A 34 -2.45 10.35 8.37
C PHE A 34 -3.76 10.27 9.17
N SER A 35 -4.50 11.38 9.24
CA SER A 35 -5.82 11.44 9.86
C SER A 35 -6.76 10.37 9.33
N PHE A 36 -7.28 9.53 10.22
CA PHE A 36 -8.13 8.40 9.85
C PHE A 36 -9.18 8.08 10.93
N GLY A 37 -10.36 7.64 10.48
CA GLY A 37 -11.44 7.23 11.37
C GLY A 37 -11.89 8.34 12.32
N ARG A 38 -11.67 8.14 13.62
CA ARG A 38 -12.02 9.11 14.67
C ARG A 38 -10.89 10.08 15.00
N HIS A 39 -9.67 9.76 14.60
CA HIS A 39 -8.51 10.63 14.80
C HIS A 39 -8.46 11.68 13.68
N PHE A 40 -8.28 12.94 14.06
CA PHE A 40 -8.18 14.05 13.11
C PHE A 40 -7.13 15.05 13.57
N ASP A 41 -6.07 15.19 12.77
CA ASP A 41 -5.08 16.24 12.84
C ASP A 41 -5.14 17.07 11.53
N PRO A 42 -5.58 18.34 11.58
CA PRO A 42 -5.67 19.17 10.38
C PRO A 42 -4.32 19.42 9.70
N ALA A 43 -3.20 19.25 10.42
CA ALA A 43 -1.84 19.38 9.87
C ALA A 43 -1.35 18.09 9.19
N ASN A 44 -2.01 16.95 9.41
CA ASN A 44 -1.58 15.64 8.93
C ASN A 44 -2.76 14.86 8.30
N THR A 45 -3.39 15.44 7.28
CA THR A 45 -4.55 14.83 6.61
C THR A 45 -4.17 13.99 5.39
N HIS A 46 -3.01 14.25 4.78
CA HIS A 46 -2.50 13.57 3.59
C HIS A 46 -1.05 14.00 3.29
N PHE A 47 -0.38 13.26 2.41
CA PHE A 47 0.90 13.66 1.82
C PHE A 47 0.85 13.56 0.29
N GLY A 48 0.86 14.71 -0.39
CA GLY A 48 0.64 14.76 -1.83
C GLY A 48 -0.75 14.22 -2.20
N LEU A 49 -0.79 13.05 -2.86
CA LEU A 49 -2.04 12.35 -3.21
C LEU A 49 -2.40 11.23 -2.22
N LEU A 50 -1.48 10.86 -1.33
CA LEU A 50 -1.66 9.76 -0.40
C LEU A 50 -2.50 10.22 0.79
N LEU A 51 -3.75 9.74 0.83
CA LEU A 51 -4.74 10.11 1.85
C LEU A 51 -4.68 9.16 3.05
N VAL A 52 -4.35 7.89 2.79
CA VAL A 52 -4.28 6.82 3.80
C VAL A 52 -3.04 6.01 3.53
N SER A 53 -2.31 5.68 4.60
CA SER A 53 -1.22 4.70 4.63
C SER A 53 -1.28 4.08 6.01
N ASN A 54 -2.13 3.07 6.14
CA ASN A 54 -2.40 2.39 7.40
C ASN A 54 -1.66 1.07 7.45
N ASP A 55 -1.06 0.79 8.60
CA ASP A 55 -0.40 -0.46 8.94
C ASP A 55 -1.31 -1.22 9.91
N ASP A 56 -1.89 -2.32 9.41
CA ASP A 56 -2.99 -3.03 10.04
C ASP A 56 -2.62 -4.48 10.37
N VAL A 57 -2.89 -4.90 11.60
CA VAL A 57 -2.78 -6.29 12.07
C VAL A 57 -4.17 -6.78 12.49
N VAL A 58 -4.67 -7.82 11.84
CA VAL A 58 -6.04 -8.36 12.00
C VAL A 58 -6.01 -9.80 12.48
N LYS A 59 -6.74 -10.08 13.57
CA LYS A 59 -6.86 -11.41 14.18
C LYS A 59 -7.54 -12.46 13.26
N PRO A 60 -7.24 -13.77 13.43
CA PRO A 60 -7.89 -14.83 12.67
C PRO A 60 -9.42 -14.80 12.76
N GLY A 61 -10.07 -15.01 11.62
CA GLY A 61 -11.53 -15.02 11.47
C GLY A 61 -12.21 -13.66 11.58
N MET A 62 -11.44 -12.58 11.76
CA MET A 62 -11.94 -11.21 11.92
C MET A 62 -11.60 -10.35 10.69
N GLY A 63 -12.12 -9.13 10.67
CA GLY A 63 -11.81 -8.17 9.62
C GLY A 63 -12.86 -7.08 9.49
N PHE A 64 -12.74 -6.33 8.41
CA PHE A 64 -13.63 -5.22 8.09
C PHE A 64 -14.91 -5.75 7.44
N GLU A 65 -16.03 -5.57 8.12
CA GLU A 65 -17.36 -5.86 7.57
C GLU A 65 -17.70 -4.98 6.37
N THR A 66 -18.71 -5.38 5.59
CA THR A 66 -19.05 -4.71 4.33
C THR A 66 -19.33 -3.21 4.49
N HIS A 67 -18.46 -2.38 3.92
CA HIS A 67 -18.53 -0.91 4.00
C HIS A 67 -18.37 -0.26 2.61
N PRO A 68 -18.87 0.98 2.41
CA PRO A 68 -18.82 1.64 1.11
C PRO A 68 -17.55 2.48 0.90
N HIS A 69 -17.10 2.55 -0.35
CA HIS A 69 -16.11 3.51 -0.86
C HIS A 69 -16.61 4.17 -2.15
N ARG A 70 -16.04 5.34 -2.49
CA ARG A 70 -16.36 6.11 -3.71
C ARG A 70 -15.15 6.99 -4.08
N ASP A 71 -14.93 7.18 -5.38
CA ASP A 71 -13.92 8.09 -5.94
C ASP A 71 -12.49 7.89 -5.37
N MET A 72 -12.15 6.64 -5.05
CA MET A 72 -10.90 6.25 -4.38
C MET A 72 -10.25 5.06 -5.09
N GLU A 73 -8.92 5.06 -5.17
CA GLU A 73 -8.11 3.89 -5.50
C GLU A 73 -7.51 3.35 -4.20
N ILE A 74 -7.79 2.08 -3.89
CA ILE A 74 -7.31 1.41 -2.69
C ILE A 74 -6.35 0.31 -3.13
N VAL A 75 -5.11 0.36 -2.64
CA VAL A 75 -4.10 -0.67 -2.86
C VAL A 75 -3.80 -1.34 -1.51
N THR A 76 -3.90 -2.66 -1.48
CA THR A 76 -3.60 -3.47 -0.29
C THR A 76 -2.33 -4.27 -0.54
N TRP A 77 -1.38 -4.20 0.39
CA TRP A 77 -0.10 -4.90 0.35
C TRP A 77 0.10 -5.73 1.62
N VAL A 78 -0.01 -7.05 1.50
CA VAL A 78 0.10 -7.96 2.66
C VAL A 78 1.57 -8.24 2.96
N LEU A 79 1.93 -8.14 4.24
CA LEU A 79 3.26 -8.40 4.78
C LEU A 79 3.38 -9.78 5.43
N ASP A 80 2.31 -10.24 6.09
CA ASP A 80 2.19 -11.60 6.65
C ASP A 80 0.73 -12.06 6.71
N GLY A 81 0.50 -13.36 6.68
CA GLY A 81 -0.84 -13.95 6.65
C GLY A 81 -1.57 -13.73 5.32
N SER A 82 -2.90 -13.51 5.36
CA SER A 82 -3.69 -13.24 4.15
C SER A 82 -5.04 -12.58 4.46
N LEU A 83 -5.62 -11.92 3.45
CA LEU A 83 -6.97 -11.36 3.51
C LEU A 83 -7.86 -11.95 2.41
N VAL A 84 -9.14 -12.15 2.68
CA VAL A 84 -10.18 -12.37 1.68
C VAL A 84 -10.86 -11.04 1.40
N HIS A 85 -10.83 -10.62 0.15
CA HIS A 85 -11.60 -9.50 -0.37
C HIS A 85 -12.88 -10.03 -1.00
N GLU A 86 -14.02 -9.42 -0.66
CA GLU A 86 -15.30 -9.61 -1.35
C GLU A 86 -15.95 -8.26 -1.63
N ASP A 87 -16.50 -8.07 -2.83
CA ASP A 87 -17.20 -6.84 -3.17
C ASP A 87 -18.56 -7.01 -3.88
N SER A 88 -19.30 -5.91 -3.91
CA SER A 88 -20.62 -5.79 -4.54
C SER A 88 -20.64 -5.95 -6.08
N LYS A 89 -19.48 -6.08 -6.73
CA LYS A 89 -19.37 -6.45 -8.15
C LYS A 89 -19.15 -7.95 -8.34
N GLY A 90 -19.09 -8.71 -7.25
CA GLY A 90 -18.89 -10.15 -7.25
C GLY A 90 -17.42 -10.55 -7.37
N ASN A 91 -16.47 -9.62 -7.20
CA ASN A 91 -15.07 -10.01 -7.12
C ASN A 91 -14.82 -10.66 -5.75
N LEU A 92 -14.08 -11.76 -5.77
CA LEU A 92 -13.62 -12.50 -4.60
C LEU A 92 -12.15 -12.87 -4.84
N GLY A 93 -11.28 -12.55 -3.88
CA GLY A 93 -9.84 -12.80 -4.01
C GLY A 93 -9.15 -12.98 -2.67
N VAL A 94 -8.07 -13.77 -2.66
CA VAL A 94 -7.20 -13.90 -1.48
C VAL A 94 -5.94 -13.10 -1.75
N ILE A 95 -5.64 -12.16 -0.85
CA ILE A 95 -4.48 -11.29 -0.89
C ILE A 95 -3.45 -11.84 0.11
N TYR A 96 -2.22 -12.07 -0.35
CA TYR A 96 -1.13 -12.67 0.43
C TYR A 96 0.20 -11.99 0.07
N PRO A 97 1.30 -12.22 0.82
CA PRO A 97 2.57 -11.56 0.57
C PRO A 97 3.07 -11.68 -0.87
N GLY A 98 3.36 -10.53 -1.48
CA GLY A 98 3.79 -10.43 -2.89
C GLY A 98 2.65 -10.41 -3.92
N LEU A 99 1.39 -10.53 -3.49
CA LEU A 99 0.24 -10.26 -4.35
C LEU A 99 -0.10 -8.76 -4.33
N ALA A 100 0.04 -8.10 -5.46
CA ALA A 100 -0.41 -6.73 -5.66
C ALA A 100 -1.93 -6.73 -5.84
N GLN A 101 -2.69 -6.07 -4.97
CA GLN A 101 -4.14 -5.93 -5.12
C GLN A 101 -4.56 -4.47 -5.16
N ARG A 102 -5.54 -4.16 -6.04
CA ARG A 102 -6.18 -2.86 -6.15
C ARG A 102 -7.69 -2.98 -6.30
N MET A 103 -8.41 -2.09 -5.62
CA MET A 103 -9.81 -1.80 -5.84
C MET A 103 -10.00 -0.31 -6.21
N SER A 104 -10.54 -0.05 -7.40
CA SER A 104 -11.00 1.27 -7.81
C SER A 104 -12.47 1.41 -7.44
N ALA A 105 -12.79 2.31 -6.52
CA ALA A 105 -14.16 2.49 -6.04
C ALA A 105 -15.08 3.16 -7.06
N GLY A 106 -14.53 4.02 -7.92
CA GLY A 106 -15.27 4.70 -8.99
C GLY A 106 -16.57 5.36 -8.49
N THR A 107 -17.67 5.16 -9.24
CA THR A 107 -19.02 5.63 -8.89
C THR A 107 -19.61 5.06 -7.59
N GLY A 108 -18.94 4.10 -6.96
CA GLY A 108 -19.30 3.53 -5.66
C GLY A 108 -19.20 2.01 -5.65
N ILE A 109 -18.58 1.48 -4.59
CA ILE A 109 -18.47 0.04 -4.35
C ILE A 109 -18.66 -0.24 -2.85
N ARG A 110 -19.24 -1.39 -2.51
CA ARG A 110 -19.21 -1.94 -1.16
C ARG A 110 -18.31 -3.16 -1.13
N HIS A 111 -17.49 -3.29 -0.11
CA HIS A 111 -16.55 -4.40 0.03
C HIS A 111 -16.27 -4.75 1.49
N SER A 112 -15.72 -5.94 1.72
CA SER A 112 -15.21 -6.42 3.01
C SER A 112 -13.84 -7.08 2.82
N GLU A 113 -13.00 -6.98 3.85
CA GLU A 113 -11.65 -7.56 3.87
C GLU A 113 -11.45 -8.31 5.20
N LYS A 114 -11.23 -9.62 5.15
CA LYS A 114 -11.21 -10.48 6.34
C LYS A 114 -10.02 -11.43 6.37
N ASN A 115 -9.43 -11.64 7.55
CA ASN A 115 -8.44 -12.69 7.78
C ASN A 115 -9.16 -14.04 7.97
N ASP A 116 -9.80 -14.55 6.92
CA ASP A 116 -10.62 -15.77 6.97
C ASP A 116 -10.43 -16.64 5.72
N SER A 117 -9.24 -16.59 5.11
CA SER A 117 -8.89 -17.37 3.91
C SER A 117 -9.09 -18.87 4.06
N TRP A 118 -9.03 -19.37 5.29
CA TRP A 118 -9.36 -20.76 5.64
C TRP A 118 -10.76 -21.20 5.20
N ARG A 119 -11.71 -20.27 5.02
CA ARG A 119 -13.06 -20.56 4.50
C ARG A 119 -13.04 -20.98 3.03
N LEU A 120 -11.96 -20.69 2.30
CA LEU A 120 -11.80 -20.99 0.88
C LEU A 120 -10.99 -22.27 0.65
N ASP A 121 -9.94 -22.51 1.45
CA ASP A 121 -9.06 -23.68 1.32
C ASP A 121 -9.40 -24.84 2.27
N GLY A 122 -10.22 -24.58 3.29
CA GLY A 122 -10.77 -25.57 4.23
C GLY A 122 -9.96 -25.75 5.52
N GLU A 123 -8.82 -25.10 5.69
CA GLU A 123 -7.90 -25.34 6.81
C GLU A 123 -7.78 -24.10 7.71
N PRO A 124 -8.32 -24.12 8.95
CA PRO A 124 -8.21 -23.01 9.90
C PRO A 124 -6.75 -22.62 10.13
N ARG A 125 -6.48 -21.32 10.12
CA ARG A 125 -5.17 -20.74 10.42
C ARG A 125 -5.29 -19.87 11.67
N ASP A 126 -4.34 -20.04 12.58
CA ASP A 126 -4.21 -19.23 13.79
C ASP A 126 -3.02 -18.26 13.62
N GLN A 127 -3.12 -17.41 12.59
CA GLN A 127 -2.10 -16.42 12.24
C GLN A 127 -2.78 -15.08 11.96
N ASP A 128 -2.24 -14.00 12.52
CA ASP A 128 -2.68 -12.64 12.21
C ASP A 128 -2.38 -12.27 10.75
N ALA A 129 -3.21 -11.44 10.14
CA ALA A 129 -2.91 -10.83 8.85
C ALA A 129 -2.29 -9.45 9.12
N HIS A 130 -1.06 -9.23 8.66
CA HIS A 130 -0.38 -7.93 8.75
C HIS A 130 -0.24 -7.35 7.35
N PHE A 131 -0.76 -6.16 7.12
CA PHE A 131 -0.79 -5.54 5.80
C PHE A 131 -0.78 -4.02 5.88
N VAL A 132 -0.44 -3.39 4.76
CA VAL A 132 -0.50 -1.95 4.57
C VAL A 132 -1.58 -1.64 3.55
N GLN A 133 -2.44 -0.68 3.86
CA GLN A 133 -3.45 -0.19 2.91
C GLN A 133 -3.20 1.28 2.59
N MET A 134 -3.12 1.57 1.28
CA MET A 134 -2.81 2.90 0.75
C MET A 134 -3.93 3.40 -0.14
N TRP A 135 -4.40 4.62 0.13
CA TRP A 135 -5.51 5.23 -0.60
C TRP A 135 -5.09 6.52 -1.29
N ILE A 136 -5.46 6.65 -2.56
CA ILE A 136 -5.31 7.88 -3.33
C ILE A 136 -6.64 8.22 -4.02
N PRO A 137 -6.94 9.50 -4.27
CA PRO A 137 -8.09 9.84 -5.09
C PRO A 137 -7.90 9.32 -6.52
N ALA A 138 -8.98 8.94 -7.18
CA ALA A 138 -8.96 8.78 -8.63
C ALA A 138 -8.92 10.17 -9.31
N ASP A 139 -8.21 10.32 -10.43
CA ASP A 139 -8.19 11.57 -11.20
C ASP A 139 -9.33 11.66 -12.23
N THR A 140 -10.08 10.58 -12.40
CA THR A 140 -11.17 10.45 -13.37
C THR A 140 -12.50 10.30 -12.64
N ARG A 141 -13.38 11.29 -12.82
CA ARG A 141 -14.74 11.25 -12.26
C ARG A 141 -15.59 10.20 -12.96
N SER A 142 -16.48 9.58 -12.20
CA SER A 142 -17.53 8.69 -12.72
C SER A 142 -17.03 7.42 -13.43
N ALA A 143 -15.79 6.99 -13.17
CA ALA A 143 -15.31 5.69 -13.62
C ALA A 143 -16.16 4.54 -13.01
N ALA A 144 -16.31 3.45 -13.75
CA ALA A 144 -16.92 2.25 -13.21
C ALA A 144 -16.00 1.63 -12.12
N PRO A 145 -16.55 1.08 -11.03
CA PRO A 145 -15.75 0.34 -10.07
C PRO A 145 -15.04 -0.82 -10.75
N SER A 146 -13.79 -1.09 -10.37
CA SER A 146 -13.02 -2.19 -10.94
C SER A 146 -12.03 -2.74 -9.91
N TYR A 147 -11.58 -3.98 -10.15
CA TYR A 147 -10.71 -4.73 -9.25
C TYR A 147 -9.59 -5.38 -10.05
N GLN A 148 -8.38 -5.40 -9.51
CA GLN A 148 -7.23 -6.09 -10.07
C GLN A 148 -6.41 -6.74 -8.96
N GLN A 149 -5.85 -7.91 -9.28
CA GLN A 149 -4.82 -8.54 -8.46
C GLN A 149 -3.80 -9.24 -9.36
N LEU A 150 -2.53 -9.23 -8.98
CA LEU A 150 -1.46 -9.95 -9.67
C LEU A 150 -0.39 -10.40 -8.67
N ASP A 151 0.01 -11.67 -8.74
CA ASP A 151 1.19 -12.17 -8.02
C ASP A 151 2.45 -11.66 -8.72
N ILE A 152 3.32 -10.99 -7.97
CA ILE A 152 4.59 -10.44 -8.46
C ILE A 152 5.81 -10.99 -7.72
N ASN A 153 5.69 -12.15 -7.08
CA ASN A 153 6.82 -12.78 -6.37
C ASN A 153 7.98 -13.14 -7.31
N SER A 154 7.71 -13.42 -8.58
CA SER A 154 8.77 -13.63 -9.57
C SER A 154 9.62 -12.37 -9.78
N GLU A 155 9.00 -11.21 -9.81
CA GLU A 155 9.60 -9.90 -10.06
C GLU A 155 10.30 -9.37 -8.81
N LEU A 156 9.73 -9.62 -7.63
CA LEU A 156 10.33 -9.25 -6.35
C LEU A 156 11.49 -10.15 -5.93
N GLY A 157 11.62 -11.33 -6.53
CA GLY A 157 12.52 -12.39 -6.10
C GLY A 157 12.14 -13.02 -4.75
N PRO A 158 12.87 -14.06 -4.32
CA PRO A 158 12.64 -14.74 -3.05
C PRO A 158 12.68 -13.78 -1.85
N VAL A 159 11.98 -14.08 -0.75
CA VAL A 159 11.98 -13.21 0.45
C VAL A 159 13.38 -13.03 1.05
N ASP A 160 14.20 -14.07 0.99
CA ASP A 160 15.55 -14.12 1.56
C ASP A 160 16.65 -13.64 0.62
N ALA A 161 16.36 -13.41 -0.66
CA ALA A 161 17.33 -12.97 -1.66
C ALA A 161 16.93 -11.66 -2.35
N GLY A 162 15.64 -11.41 -2.52
CA GLY A 162 15.08 -10.33 -3.32
C GLY A 162 15.51 -10.38 -4.79
N SER A 163 14.97 -9.46 -5.58
CA SER A 163 15.51 -9.14 -6.90
C SER A 163 16.60 -8.06 -6.82
N GLY A 164 16.65 -7.30 -5.73
CA GLY A 164 17.49 -6.10 -5.63
C GLY A 164 17.01 -4.95 -6.52
N GLU A 165 15.85 -5.08 -7.15
CA GLU A 165 15.29 -4.11 -8.08
C GLU A 165 13.97 -3.53 -7.56
N LEU A 166 13.68 -2.31 -7.99
CA LEU A 166 12.43 -1.62 -7.67
C LEU A 166 11.35 -1.99 -8.68
N VAL A 167 10.36 -2.77 -8.25
CA VAL A 167 9.24 -3.23 -9.07
C VAL A 167 8.12 -2.20 -9.06
N VAL A 168 7.54 -1.90 -10.23
CA VAL A 168 6.36 -1.03 -10.35
C VAL A 168 5.11 -1.85 -10.00
N VAL A 169 4.67 -1.76 -8.75
CA VAL A 169 3.51 -2.52 -8.25
C VAL A 169 2.22 -1.96 -8.85
N ALA A 170 1.93 -0.68 -8.63
CA ALA A 170 0.72 -0.05 -9.12
C ALA A 170 1.05 1.26 -9.82
N SER A 171 0.45 1.58 -10.97
CA SER A 171 0.65 2.90 -11.57
C SER A 171 -0.49 3.33 -12.48
N GLY A 172 -0.74 4.64 -12.53
CA GLY A 172 -1.57 5.26 -13.57
C GLY A 172 -0.75 6.01 -14.62
N MET A 173 0.58 6.03 -14.49
CA MET A 173 1.46 6.82 -15.36
C MET A 173 1.68 6.11 -16.69
N ASP A 174 1.57 6.85 -17.81
CA ASP A 174 1.80 6.30 -19.16
C ASP A 174 3.18 5.64 -19.31
N ALA A 175 4.21 6.20 -18.67
CA ALA A 175 5.57 5.64 -18.68
C ALA A 175 5.67 4.23 -18.05
N HIS A 176 4.66 3.84 -17.27
CA HIS A 176 4.62 2.57 -16.53
C HIS A 176 3.63 1.58 -17.14
N HIS A 177 2.93 1.96 -18.21
CA HIS A 177 1.81 1.19 -18.78
C HIS A 177 2.14 -0.27 -19.06
N ASP A 178 3.35 -0.54 -19.59
CA ASP A 178 3.76 -1.90 -20.00
C ASP A 178 4.54 -2.66 -18.91
N ARG A 179 4.65 -2.11 -17.69
CA ARG A 179 5.46 -2.69 -16.60
C ARG A 179 4.79 -2.70 -15.22
N SER A 180 3.69 -1.96 -15.03
CA SER A 180 2.97 -1.98 -13.76
C SER A 180 2.20 -3.30 -13.59
N ALA A 181 2.27 -3.90 -12.41
CA ALA A 181 1.53 -5.12 -12.11
C ALA A 181 0.01 -4.90 -12.13
N ILE A 182 -0.43 -3.79 -11.55
CA ILE A 182 -1.84 -3.34 -11.55
C ILE A 182 -1.93 -1.85 -11.89
N PHE A 183 -3.08 -1.44 -12.41
CA PHE A 183 -3.33 -0.06 -12.82
C PHE A 183 -4.12 0.69 -11.76
N ILE A 184 -3.73 1.92 -11.44
CA ILE A 184 -4.51 2.83 -10.58
C ILE A 184 -5.03 3.99 -11.42
N GLY A 185 -6.24 4.45 -11.09
CA GLY A 185 -6.93 5.54 -11.79
C GLY A 185 -6.38 6.95 -11.55
N HIS A 186 -5.07 7.11 -11.32
CA HIS A 186 -4.44 8.43 -11.13
C HIS A 186 -3.14 8.55 -11.92
N ARG A 187 -3.12 9.38 -12.96
CA ARG A 187 -2.03 9.44 -13.97
C ARG A 187 -0.69 10.00 -13.50
N HIS A 188 -0.63 10.48 -12.26
CA HIS A 188 0.56 11.05 -11.64
C HIS A 188 1.00 10.30 -10.38
N ALA A 189 0.53 9.07 -10.19
CA ALA A 189 0.87 8.24 -9.05
C ALA A 189 1.43 6.87 -9.48
N ALA A 190 2.37 6.38 -8.68
CA ALA A 190 2.89 5.02 -8.77
C ALA A 190 3.27 4.52 -7.38
N LEU A 191 3.02 3.24 -7.12
CA LEU A 191 3.55 2.48 -6.00
C LEU A 191 4.64 1.56 -6.51
N HIS A 192 5.76 1.54 -5.80
CA HIS A 192 6.85 0.62 -6.06
C HIS A 192 7.15 -0.21 -4.81
N ALA A 193 7.74 -1.38 -5.01
CA ALA A 193 8.22 -2.23 -3.93
C ALA A 193 9.56 -2.88 -4.32
N ALA A 194 10.42 -3.11 -3.34
CA ALA A 194 11.68 -3.81 -3.52
C ALA A 194 11.92 -4.76 -2.32
N ARG A 195 12.59 -5.88 -2.58
CA ARG A 195 13.20 -6.73 -1.56
C ARG A 195 14.71 -6.59 -1.74
N LEU A 196 15.38 -6.07 -0.72
CA LEU A 196 16.81 -5.78 -0.77
C LEU A 196 17.57 -6.70 0.19
N GLN A 197 18.73 -7.16 -0.24
CA GLN A 197 19.71 -7.77 0.64
C GLN A 197 20.47 -6.71 1.43
N PRO A 198 21.12 -7.10 2.54
CA PRO A 198 22.15 -6.26 3.15
C PRO A 198 23.15 -5.78 2.08
N ASP A 199 23.55 -4.52 2.20
CA ASP A 199 24.47 -3.81 1.29
C ASP A 199 23.94 -3.54 -0.14
N ALA A 200 22.73 -4.00 -0.49
CA ALA A 200 22.08 -3.62 -1.74
C ALA A 200 21.42 -2.24 -1.62
N SER A 201 21.37 -1.51 -2.73
CA SER A 201 20.77 -0.16 -2.80
C SER A 201 19.94 0.00 -4.07
N VAL A 202 18.87 0.78 -3.99
CA VAL A 202 18.07 1.21 -5.13
C VAL A 202 17.88 2.72 -5.08
N ASP A 203 17.83 3.35 -6.26
CA ASP A 203 17.48 4.76 -6.36
C ASP A 203 15.96 4.93 -6.20
N VAL A 204 15.55 5.76 -5.24
CA VAL A 204 14.14 6.11 -5.07
C VAL A 204 13.72 7.07 -6.19
N PRO A 205 12.61 6.80 -6.91
CA PRO A 205 12.18 7.66 -8.02
C PRO A 205 11.92 9.10 -7.56
N ALA A 206 12.49 10.06 -8.29
CA ALA A 206 12.27 11.47 -8.00
C ALA A 206 10.83 11.88 -8.33
N ALA A 207 10.13 12.45 -7.35
CA ALA A 207 8.80 13.04 -7.50
C ALA A 207 8.66 14.24 -6.56
N ALA A 208 7.64 15.08 -6.79
CA ALA A 208 7.33 16.20 -5.88
C ALA A 208 6.96 15.72 -4.47
N PHE A 209 6.39 14.51 -4.37
CA PHE A 209 6.04 13.84 -3.12
C PHE A 209 6.49 12.38 -3.23
N VAL A 210 7.36 11.95 -2.32
CA VAL A 210 7.85 10.57 -2.22
C VAL A 210 7.57 10.08 -0.81
N HIS A 211 6.71 9.07 -0.70
CA HIS A 211 6.44 8.38 0.57
C HIS A 211 7.24 7.09 0.58
N LEU A 212 8.18 6.97 1.53
CA LEU A 212 8.96 5.76 1.75
C LEU A 212 8.43 5.08 3.00
N TYR A 213 8.07 3.80 2.88
CA TYR A 213 7.59 2.98 3.98
C TYR A 213 8.49 1.74 4.10
N VAL A 214 9.13 1.58 5.26
CA VAL A 214 9.99 0.42 5.56
C VAL A 214 9.08 -0.70 6.02
N ALA A 215 8.76 -1.63 5.11
CA ALA A 215 7.78 -2.66 5.37
C ALA A 215 8.26 -3.80 6.26
N ARG A 216 9.56 -4.14 6.17
CA ARG A 216 10.25 -5.16 6.96
C ARG A 216 11.72 -4.79 7.10
N GLY A 217 12.31 -5.05 8.27
CA GLY A 217 13.73 -4.84 8.52
C GLY A 217 14.12 -3.36 8.62
N ALA A 218 15.26 -3.00 8.02
CA ALA A 218 15.79 -1.65 8.10
C ALA A 218 16.55 -1.27 6.82
N VAL A 219 16.60 0.04 6.53
CA VAL A 219 17.28 0.64 5.38
C VAL A 219 17.97 1.93 5.82
N ASP A 220 19.18 2.19 5.30
CA ASP A 220 19.82 3.50 5.44
C ASP A 220 19.38 4.39 4.26
N LEU A 221 18.78 5.53 4.56
CA LEU A 221 18.38 6.52 3.57
C LEU A 221 19.43 7.63 3.49
N GLU A 222 19.91 7.92 2.28
CA GLU A 222 20.91 8.98 2.03
C GLU A 222 20.52 10.28 2.74
N ASP A 223 21.50 10.89 3.42
CA ASP A 223 21.37 12.14 4.20
C ASP A 223 20.32 12.12 5.34
N THR A 224 19.70 10.97 5.63
CA THR A 224 18.70 10.77 6.70
C THR A 224 19.15 9.74 7.74
N GLY A 225 19.86 8.69 7.32
CA GLY A 225 20.35 7.60 8.15
C GLY A 225 19.37 6.41 8.26
N LEU A 226 19.55 5.60 9.30
CA LEU A 226 18.82 4.34 9.50
C LEU A 226 17.32 4.54 9.78
N LEU A 227 16.50 3.90 8.97
CA LEU A 227 15.05 3.75 9.08
C LEU A 227 14.71 2.28 9.32
N ASP A 228 13.87 1.99 10.30
CA ASP A 228 13.40 0.66 10.67
C ASP A 228 11.88 0.57 10.59
N GLU A 229 11.36 -0.66 10.55
CA GLU A 229 9.92 -0.98 10.57
C GLU A 229 9.23 -0.64 11.91
#